data_AF-A0AAV5WIH5-F1
#
_entry.id   AF-A0AAV5WIH5-F1
#
_cell.length_a   1.000
_cell.length_b   1.000
_cell.length_c   1.000
_cell.angle_alpha   90.00
_cell.angle_beta   90.00
_cell.angle_gamma   90.00
#
_symmetry.space_group_name_H-M   'P 1'
#
loop_
_entity.id
_entity.type
_entity.pdbx_description
1 polymer ?
#
loop_
_entity_poly.entity_id
_entity_poly.type
_entity_poly.pdbx_seq_one_letter_code
_entity_poly.pdbx_strand_id
1 'polypeptide(L)'
;TEKEEEKEENEPVAKKRKIVKKGGKTRVSNGPKRKMECPECKNIRSTSMGAINSHLRKVHGISYDEFKLRNFNNIHEKKKQKKNAQEEVGVKCIMCEFQPTTTRGFSQHLIRHHDTTLCKDGIHLQCACGARINSDSGSSKHQQICKETRFAVQKNEE
;
A
#
# COMPACT_ATOMS: atom_id res chain seq x y z
N THR A 1 11.76 12.50 53.21
CA THR A 1 11.66 13.83 52.56
C THR A 1 10.90 13.63 51.28
N GLU A 2 9.58 13.73 51.40
CA GLU A 2 8.62 13.58 50.30
C GLU A 2 8.66 14.87 49.47
N LYS A 3 8.79 14.75 48.15
CA LYS A 3 8.62 15.85 47.21
C LYS A 3 7.46 15.50 46.31
N GLU A 4 6.33 16.15 46.58
CA GLU A 4 5.17 16.22 45.71
C GLU A 4 5.50 17.14 44.52
N GLU A 5 5.40 16.61 43.30
CA GLU A 5 5.49 17.37 42.06
C GLU A 5 4.07 17.72 41.58
N GLU A 6 3.70 18.98 41.73
CA GLU A 6 2.49 19.57 41.14
C GLU A 6 2.60 19.59 39.61
N LYS A 7 1.60 19.01 38.93
CA LYS A 7 1.43 19.10 37.48
C LYS A 7 0.45 20.21 37.15
N GLU A 8 0.99 21.27 36.54
CA GLU A 8 0.26 22.41 36.00
C GLU A 8 -0.47 22.01 34.70
N GLU A 9 -1.80 21.92 34.76
CA GLU A 9 -2.67 21.65 33.62
C GLU A 9 -2.84 22.91 32.76
N ASN A 10 -2.29 22.90 31.54
CA ASN A 10 -2.47 23.99 30.58
C ASN A 10 -3.57 23.63 29.57
N GLU A 11 -4.76 24.19 29.76
CA GLU A 11 -5.91 24.03 28.85
C GLU A 11 -5.70 24.80 27.52
N PRO A 12 -5.86 24.16 26.34
CA PRO A 12 -5.75 24.85 25.07
C PRO A 12 -7.03 25.63 24.72
N VAL A 13 -6.94 26.97 24.78
CA VAL A 13 -8.00 27.91 24.38
C VAL A 13 -8.34 27.78 22.88
N ALA A 14 -9.49 27.18 22.60
CA ALA A 14 -10.02 26.98 21.25
C ALA A 14 -10.48 28.30 20.60
N LYS A 15 -9.66 28.85 19.70
CA LYS A 15 -10.00 30.03 18.87
C LYS A 15 -11.06 29.67 17.82
N LYS A 16 -12.30 30.11 18.04
CA LYS A 16 -13.42 30.00 17.08
C LYS A 16 -13.14 30.86 15.83
N ARG A 17 -12.80 30.21 14.71
CA ARG A 17 -12.66 30.87 13.40
C ARG A 17 -14.03 31.00 12.72
N LYS A 18 -14.44 32.23 12.40
CA LYS A 18 -15.61 32.53 11.55
C LYS A 18 -15.30 32.17 10.09
N ILE A 19 -16.03 31.20 9.53
CA ILE A 19 -15.95 30.82 8.12
C ILE A 19 -16.96 31.67 7.34
N VAL A 20 -16.48 32.65 6.59
CA VAL A 20 -17.29 33.45 5.65
C VAL A 20 -17.30 32.72 4.30
N LYS A 21 -18.41 32.07 3.95
CA LYS A 21 -18.61 31.43 2.64
C LYS A 21 -19.06 32.46 1.61
N LYS A 22 -18.15 33.00 0.81
CA LYS A 22 -18.49 33.78 -0.41
C LYS A 22 -18.75 32.82 -1.57
N GLY A 23 -19.97 32.82 -2.09
CA GLY A 23 -20.47 31.96 -3.18
C GLY A 23 -19.93 32.31 -4.56
N GLY A 24 -18.61 32.24 -4.75
CA GLY A 24 -17.99 32.29 -6.08
C GLY A 24 -17.94 30.90 -6.69
N LYS A 25 -18.58 30.69 -7.86
CA LYS A 25 -18.35 29.50 -8.70
C LYS A 25 -16.88 29.52 -9.14
N THR A 26 -16.01 28.83 -8.40
CA THR A 26 -14.63 28.59 -8.82
C THR A 26 -14.66 27.76 -10.10
N ARG A 27 -14.29 28.37 -11.22
CA ARG A 27 -13.94 27.62 -12.43
C ARG A 27 -12.70 26.79 -12.09
N VAL A 28 -12.90 25.51 -11.80
CA VAL A 28 -11.80 24.56 -11.68
C VAL A 28 -11.11 24.52 -13.03
N SER A 29 -9.90 25.06 -13.12
CA SER A 29 -9.07 24.91 -14.29
C SER A 29 -8.89 23.41 -14.51
N ASN A 30 -9.37 22.91 -15.64
CA ASN A 30 -9.13 21.53 -16.03
C ASN A 30 -7.62 21.37 -16.14
N GLY A 31 -7.02 20.69 -15.16
CA GLY A 31 -5.60 20.36 -15.16
C GLY A 31 -5.19 19.63 -16.45
N PRO A 32 -3.87 19.46 -16.67
CA PRO A 32 -3.35 18.84 -17.88
C PRO A 32 -4.06 17.51 -18.17
N LYS A 33 -4.76 17.45 -19.31
CA LYS A 33 -5.47 16.24 -19.74
C LYS A 33 -4.44 15.14 -19.99
N ARG A 34 -4.49 14.07 -19.19
CA ARG A 34 -3.64 12.88 -19.40
C ARG A 34 -3.96 12.29 -20.77
N LYS A 35 -2.93 12.06 -21.59
CA LYS A 35 -3.07 11.34 -22.85
C LYS A 35 -3.33 9.86 -22.53
N MET A 36 -4.35 9.28 -23.15
CA MET A 36 -4.61 7.85 -23.08
C MET A 36 -3.92 7.16 -24.25
N GLU A 37 -3.42 5.95 -24.01
CA GLU A 37 -2.77 5.09 -24.99
C GLU A 37 -3.62 3.85 -25.26
N CYS A 38 -3.63 3.34 -26.49
CA CYS A 38 -4.21 2.02 -26.74
C CYS A 38 -3.38 0.95 -26.02
N PRO A 39 -3.98 0.15 -25.14
CA PRO A 39 -3.24 -0.85 -24.36
C PRO A 39 -2.84 -2.09 -25.17
N GLU A 40 -3.51 -2.35 -26.29
CA GLU A 40 -3.20 -3.47 -27.18
C GLU A 40 -1.98 -3.17 -28.06
N CYS A 41 -1.95 -2.01 -28.74
CA CYS A 41 -0.90 -1.71 -29.71
C CYS A 41 -0.06 -0.45 -29.41
N LYS A 42 -0.43 0.38 -28.43
CA LYS A 42 0.25 1.64 -28.05
C LYS A 42 0.41 2.69 -29.17
N ASN A 43 -0.25 2.50 -30.32
CA ASN A 43 -0.04 3.34 -31.52
C ASN A 43 -0.86 4.63 -31.54
N ILE A 44 -1.92 4.75 -30.74
CA ILE A 44 -2.69 6.01 -30.61
C ILE A 44 -2.46 6.62 -29.23
N ARG A 45 -2.18 7.93 -29.23
CA ARG A 45 -2.15 8.79 -28.04
C ARG A 45 -3.19 9.89 -28.21
N SER A 46 -4.29 9.79 -27.49
CA SER A 46 -5.36 10.79 -27.56
C SER A 46 -5.85 11.19 -26.17
N THR A 47 -6.28 12.43 -26.02
CA THR A 47 -6.97 12.92 -24.82
C THR A 47 -8.48 12.63 -24.87
N SER A 48 -8.98 12.13 -26.00
CA SER A 48 -10.40 11.82 -26.22
C SER A 48 -10.65 10.32 -26.19
N MET A 49 -11.64 9.91 -25.39
CA MET A 49 -12.12 8.52 -25.36
C MET A 49 -12.72 8.10 -26.71
N GLY A 50 -13.38 9.03 -27.43
CA GLY A 50 -13.97 8.74 -28.73
C GLY A 50 -12.92 8.34 -29.78
N ALA A 51 -11.73 8.95 -29.73
CA ALA A 51 -10.63 8.60 -30.62
C ALA A 51 -10.09 7.18 -30.32
N ILE A 52 -9.96 6.82 -29.03
CA ILE A 52 -9.57 5.46 -28.63
C ILE A 52 -10.64 4.44 -29.07
N ASN A 53 -11.93 4.74 -28.88
CA ASN A 53 -13.01 3.82 -29.26
C ASN A 53 -13.09 3.60 -30.77
N SER A 54 -12.83 4.64 -31.57
CA SER A 54 -12.74 4.53 -33.03
C SER A 54 -11.55 3.65 -33.42
N HIS A 55 -10.40 3.87 -32.79
CA HIS A 55 -9.21 3.06 -32.99
C HIS A 55 -9.42 1.57 -32.63
N LEU A 56 -9.99 1.27 -31.45
CA LEU A 56 -10.29 -0.09 -31.01
C LEU A 56 -11.19 -0.83 -32.02
N ARG A 57 -12.22 -0.16 -32.55
CA ARG A 57 -13.09 -0.76 -33.56
C ARG A 57 -12.38 -1.00 -34.89
N LYS A 58 -11.60 -0.03 -35.38
CA LYS A 58 -10.97 -0.10 -36.71
C LYS A 58 -9.75 -1.02 -36.76
N VAL A 59 -8.92 -1.00 -35.72
CA VAL A 59 -7.64 -1.71 -35.69
C VAL A 59 -7.76 -3.07 -35.00
N HIS A 60 -8.56 -3.15 -33.94
CA HIS A 60 -8.67 -4.36 -33.12
C HIS A 60 -10.00 -5.10 -33.29
N GLY A 61 -10.98 -4.52 -34.00
CA GLY A 61 -12.29 -5.14 -34.19
C GLY A 61 -13.09 -5.29 -32.89
N ILE A 62 -12.70 -4.62 -31.80
CA ILE A 62 -13.34 -4.75 -30.49
C ILE A 62 -14.05 -3.46 -30.06
N SER A 63 -15.13 -3.63 -29.30
CA SER A 63 -15.79 -2.51 -28.63
C SER A 63 -15.02 -2.09 -27.37
N TYR A 64 -15.29 -0.89 -26.87
CA TYR A 64 -14.69 -0.42 -25.62
C TYR A 64 -15.17 -1.23 -24.41
N ASP A 65 -16.42 -1.66 -24.38
CA ASP A 65 -16.97 -2.45 -23.28
C ASP A 65 -16.36 -3.85 -23.24
N GLU A 66 -16.18 -4.49 -24.40
CA GLU A 66 -15.47 -5.75 -24.51
C GLU A 66 -14.01 -5.62 -24.08
N PHE A 67 -13.34 -4.56 -24.53
CA PHE A 67 -11.99 -4.23 -24.07
C PHE A 67 -11.92 -4.07 -22.54
N LYS A 68 -12.88 -3.34 -21.95
CA LYS A 68 -12.96 -3.10 -20.50
C LYS A 68 -13.11 -4.42 -19.72
N LEU A 69 -13.95 -5.34 -20.19
CA LEU A 69 -14.13 -6.65 -19.59
C LEU A 69 -12.84 -7.49 -19.64
N ARG A 70 -12.15 -7.54 -20.80
CA ARG A 70 -10.86 -8.23 -20.93
C ARG A 70 -9.82 -7.67 -19.96
N ASN A 71 -9.76 -6.34 -19.82
CA ASN A 71 -8.79 -5.70 -18.95
C ASN A 71 -9.07 -5.97 -17.45
N PHE A 72 -10.33 -5.99 -17.02
CA PHE A 72 -10.68 -6.36 -15.64
C PHE A 72 -10.26 -7.79 -15.31
N ASN A 73 -10.52 -8.74 -16.21
CA ASN A 73 -10.11 -10.13 -16.04
C ASN A 73 -8.58 -10.24 -15.97
N ASN A 74 -7.85 -9.54 -16.85
CA ASN A 74 -6.39 -9.51 -16.81
C ASN A 74 -5.82 -8.91 -15.51
N ILE A 75 -6.46 -7.89 -14.94
CA ILE A 75 -6.04 -7.33 -13.64
C ILE A 75 -6.28 -8.34 -12.51
N HIS A 76 -7.41 -9.05 -12.52
CA HIS A 76 -7.72 -10.07 -11.52
C HIS A 76 -6.77 -11.27 -11.62
N GLU A 77 -6.52 -11.77 -12.83
CA GLU A 77 -5.59 -12.87 -13.08
C GLU A 77 -4.16 -12.48 -12.72
N LYS A 78 -3.70 -11.27 -13.06
CA LYS A 78 -2.37 -10.78 -12.64
C LYS A 78 -2.26 -10.65 -11.11
N LYS A 79 -3.32 -10.22 -10.43
CA LYS A 79 -3.35 -10.19 -8.95
C LYS A 79 -3.30 -11.60 -8.36
N LYS A 80 -4.01 -12.56 -8.96
CA LYS A 80 -4.01 -13.97 -8.56
C LYS A 80 -2.64 -14.62 -8.77
N GLN A 81 -2.02 -14.43 -9.93
CA GLN A 81 -0.66 -14.92 -10.22
C GLN A 81 0.36 -14.32 -9.24
N LYS A 82 0.27 -13.02 -8.94
CA LYS A 82 1.14 -12.38 -7.94
C LYS A 82 0.92 -12.94 -6.54
N LYS A 83 -0.32 -13.29 -6.17
CA LYS A 83 -0.64 -13.91 -4.88
C LYS A 83 -0.06 -15.33 -4.78
N ASN A 84 -0.18 -16.12 -5.84
CA ASN A 84 0.36 -17.48 -5.88
C ASN A 84 1.90 -17.50 -5.83
N ALA A 85 2.56 -16.57 -6.54
CA ALA A 85 4.01 -16.42 -6.46
C ALA A 85 4.50 -15.94 -5.08
N GLN A 86 3.64 -15.28 -4.30
CA GLN A 86 3.93 -14.88 -2.92
C GLN A 86 3.64 -15.98 -1.90
N GLU A 87 2.93 -17.05 -2.27
CA GLU A 87 2.53 -18.12 -1.35
C GLU A 87 3.74 -18.93 -0.85
N GLU A 88 4.83 -18.98 -1.64
CA GLU A 88 6.09 -19.62 -1.24
C GLU A 88 7.02 -18.74 -0.39
N VAL A 89 6.69 -17.46 -0.18
CA VAL A 89 7.60 -16.47 0.47
C VAL A 89 7.04 -15.97 1.81
N GLY A 90 6.03 -16.64 2.36
CA GLY A 90 5.44 -16.29 3.64
C GLY A 90 6.43 -16.42 4.80
N VAL A 91 6.30 -15.53 5.77
CA VAL A 91 7.15 -15.54 6.96
C VAL A 91 6.49 -16.44 8.00
N LYS A 92 7.12 -17.56 8.37
CA LYS A 92 6.57 -18.46 9.40
C LYS A 92 6.68 -17.83 10.79
N CYS A 93 5.61 -17.91 11.57
CA CYS A 93 5.64 -17.49 12.97
C CYS A 93 6.55 -18.41 13.80
N ILE A 94 7.28 -17.81 14.75
CA ILE A 94 8.14 -18.57 15.67
C ILE A 94 7.38 -19.11 16.89
N MET A 95 6.16 -18.61 17.14
CA MET A 95 5.32 -18.98 18.28
C MET A 95 4.18 -19.95 17.88
N CYS A 96 3.89 -20.11 16.59
CA CYS A 96 2.90 -21.06 16.07
C CYS A 96 3.16 -21.40 14.60
N GLU A 97 2.34 -22.27 14.00
CA GLU A 97 2.51 -22.71 12.60
C GLU A 97 1.91 -21.76 11.56
N PHE A 98 1.33 -20.64 11.99
CA PHE A 98 0.73 -19.68 11.05
C PHE A 98 1.80 -18.99 10.19
N GLN A 99 1.55 -18.90 8.88
CA GLN A 99 2.46 -18.32 7.89
C GLN A 99 1.77 -17.21 7.08
N PRO A 100 1.81 -15.96 7.57
CA PRO A 100 1.26 -14.83 6.83
C PRO A 100 2.05 -14.54 5.54
N THR A 101 1.33 -14.13 4.50
CA THR A 101 1.89 -13.80 3.18
C THR A 101 2.55 -12.42 3.11
N THR A 102 2.44 -11.61 4.16
CA THR A 102 2.98 -10.24 4.20
C THR A 102 3.57 -9.90 5.57
N THR A 103 4.58 -9.03 5.61
CA THR A 103 5.21 -8.53 6.86
C THR A 103 4.21 -7.81 7.78
N ARG A 104 3.30 -7.03 7.19
CA ARG A 104 2.20 -6.40 7.92
C ARG A 104 1.23 -7.42 8.50
N GLY A 105 0.87 -8.45 7.72
CA GLY A 105 0.05 -9.56 8.20
C GLY A 105 0.71 -10.31 9.34
N PHE A 106 2.03 -10.52 9.29
CA PHE A 106 2.81 -11.09 10.37
C PHE A 106 2.75 -10.24 11.64
N SER A 107 2.98 -8.93 11.53
CA SER A 107 2.90 -8.01 12.67
C SER A 107 1.51 -8.01 13.32
N GLN A 108 0.45 -8.01 12.51
CA GLN A 108 -0.93 -8.10 13.02
C GLN A 108 -1.23 -9.46 13.68
N HIS A 109 -0.68 -10.54 13.13
CA HIS A 109 -0.81 -11.87 13.71
C HIS A 109 -0.18 -11.95 15.10
N LEU A 110 1.04 -11.42 15.28
CA LEU A 110 1.69 -11.36 16.60
C LEU A 110 0.82 -10.63 17.64
N ILE A 111 0.24 -9.50 17.26
CA ILE A 111 -0.62 -8.71 18.16
C ILE A 111 -1.89 -9.50 18.52
N ARG A 112 -2.57 -10.09 17.53
CA ARG A 112 -3.89 -10.70 17.74
C ARG A 112 -3.83 -12.08 18.40
N HIS A 113 -2.78 -12.85 18.15
CA HIS A 113 -2.69 -14.25 18.60
C HIS A 113 -1.68 -14.46 19.72
N HIS A 114 -0.71 -13.57 19.89
CA HIS A 114 0.36 -13.72 20.87
C HIS A 114 0.50 -12.52 21.82
N ASP A 115 -0.39 -11.52 21.69
CA ASP A 115 -0.35 -10.26 22.47
C ASP A 115 1.06 -9.63 22.52
N THR A 116 1.75 -9.71 21.39
CA THR A 116 3.13 -9.27 21.27
C THR A 116 3.38 -8.47 20.00
N THR A 117 4.55 -7.82 19.96
CA THR A 117 5.04 -7.07 18.81
C THR A 117 6.47 -7.45 18.53
N LEU A 118 6.96 -7.12 17.33
CA LEU A 118 8.36 -7.30 16.95
C LEU A 118 9.32 -6.75 18.03
N CYS A 119 9.13 -5.49 18.45
CA CYS A 119 9.97 -4.89 19.50
C CYS A 119 9.84 -5.55 20.88
N LYS A 120 8.63 -5.98 21.28
CA LYS A 120 8.34 -6.43 22.66
C LYS A 120 9.09 -7.71 23.03
N ASP A 121 9.18 -8.66 22.10
CA ASP A 121 9.82 -9.97 22.34
C ASP A 121 11.22 -10.09 21.70
N GLY A 122 11.82 -8.97 21.31
CA GLY A 122 13.12 -8.99 20.62
C GLY A 122 13.07 -9.72 19.28
N ILE A 123 11.92 -9.72 18.60
CA ILE A 123 11.70 -10.37 17.30
C ILE A 123 11.96 -9.33 16.19
N HIS A 124 12.80 -9.66 15.22
CA HIS A 124 13.01 -8.81 14.05
C HIS A 124 12.85 -9.58 12.74
N LEU A 125 12.44 -8.84 11.71
CA LEU A 125 12.48 -9.29 10.33
C LEU A 125 13.86 -9.00 9.77
N GLN A 126 14.62 -10.03 9.43
CA GLN A 126 15.90 -9.90 8.73
C GLN A 126 15.67 -10.01 7.22
N CYS A 127 15.99 -8.94 6.49
CA CYS A 127 16.03 -8.96 5.03
C CYS A 127 17.25 -9.74 4.54
N ALA A 128 17.18 -10.34 3.35
CA ALA A 128 18.32 -10.98 2.70
C ALA A 128 19.54 -10.05 2.53
N CYS A 129 19.33 -8.72 2.48
CA CYS A 129 20.42 -7.74 2.45
C CYS A 129 21.10 -7.52 3.82
N GLY A 130 20.70 -8.24 4.86
CA GLY A 130 21.23 -8.14 6.23
C GLY A 130 20.53 -7.10 7.12
N ALA A 131 19.62 -6.28 6.58
CA ALA A 131 18.90 -5.28 7.38
C ALA A 131 17.96 -5.95 8.39
N ARG A 132 18.01 -5.50 9.65
CA ARG A 132 17.11 -5.93 10.72
C ARG A 132 16.02 -4.90 10.93
N ILE A 133 14.77 -5.35 10.94
CA ILE A 133 13.59 -4.49 11.00
C ILE A 133 12.70 -4.95 12.14
N ASN A 134 12.45 -4.06 13.08
CA ASN A 134 11.64 -4.31 14.28
C ASN A 134 10.26 -3.63 14.23
N SER A 135 9.85 -3.06 13.10
CA SER A 135 8.56 -2.36 12.97
C SER A 135 7.94 -2.51 11.58
N ASP A 136 6.60 -2.47 11.53
CA ASP A 136 5.84 -2.56 10.28
C ASP A 136 6.18 -1.40 9.32
N SER A 137 6.27 -0.18 9.87
CA SER A 137 6.66 1.01 9.10
C SER A 137 8.09 0.94 8.59
N GLY A 138 9.01 0.38 9.37
CA GLY A 138 10.37 0.07 8.94
C GLY A 138 10.39 -0.90 7.75
N SER A 139 9.54 -1.93 7.78
CA SER A 139 9.45 -2.91 6.69
C SER A 139 8.97 -2.28 5.39
N SER A 140 7.94 -1.42 5.46
CA SER A 140 7.40 -0.71 4.30
C SER A 140 8.39 0.26 3.68
N LYS A 141 9.11 1.03 4.51
CA LYS A 141 10.17 1.94 4.05
C LYS A 141 11.33 1.17 3.42
N HIS A 142 11.74 0.07 4.04
CA HIS A 142 12.82 -0.75 3.53
C HIS A 142 12.48 -1.36 2.16
N GLN A 143 11.26 -1.86 1.95
CA GLN A 143 10.80 -2.40 0.66
C GLN A 143 10.81 -1.36 -0.49
N GLN A 144 10.77 -0.06 -0.18
CA GLN A 144 10.88 0.98 -1.21
C GLN A 144 12.31 1.16 -1.70
N ILE A 145 13.30 0.78 -0.89
CA ILE A 145 14.72 1.01 -1.14
C ILE A 145 15.41 -0.30 -1.54
N CYS A 146 15.03 -1.41 -0.90
CA CYS A 146 15.57 -2.73 -1.14
C CYS A 146 14.68 -3.51 -2.12
N LYS A 147 15.29 -4.09 -3.16
CA LYS A 147 14.60 -4.94 -4.14
C LYS A 147 14.33 -6.35 -3.61
N GLU A 148 15.00 -6.75 -2.53
CA GLU A 148 14.77 -8.03 -1.88
C GLU A 148 13.40 -8.03 -1.20
N THR A 149 12.65 -9.10 -1.44
CA THR A 149 11.29 -9.26 -0.89
C THR A 149 11.22 -10.33 0.19
N ARG A 150 12.33 -11.04 0.42
CA ARG A 150 12.42 -12.14 1.37
C ARG A 150 12.85 -11.62 2.74
N PHE A 151 12.01 -11.91 3.73
CA PHE A 151 12.30 -11.66 5.13
C PHE A 151 12.33 -12.98 5.88
N ALA A 152 13.32 -13.17 6.74
CA ALA A 152 13.36 -14.22 7.74
C ALA A 152 12.97 -13.62 9.11
N VAL A 153 12.29 -14.38 9.96
CA VAL A 153 12.10 -13.99 11.36
C VAL A 153 13.24 -14.53 12.19
N GLN A 154 13.78 -13.66 13.04
CA GLN A 154 14.77 -14.02 14.04
C GLN A 154 14.36 -13.43 15.38
N LYS A 155 14.77 -14.11 16.45
CA LYS A 155 14.66 -13.62 17.82
C LYS A 155 16.08 -13.34 18.32
N ASN A 156 16.30 -12.21 18.97
CA ASN A 156 17.58 -11.97 19.64
C ASN A 156 17.69 -12.95 20.83
N GLU A 157 18.80 -13.69 20.89
CA GLU A 157 19.20 -14.42 22.09
C GLU A 157 19.85 -13.39 23.02
N GLU A 158 19.15 -13.01 24.09
CA GLU A 158 19.67 -12.15 25.16
C GLU A 158 20.58 -12.94 26.11
#